data_AF-A0A966LDZ6-F1
#
_entry.id   AF-A0A966LDZ6-F1
#
_cell.length_a   1.000
_cell.length_b   1.000
_cell.length_c   1.000
_cell.angle_alpha   90.00
_cell.angle_beta   90.00
_cell.angle_gamma   90.00
#
_symmetry.space_group_name_H-M   'P 1'
#
loop_
_entity.id
_entity.type
_entity.pdbx_description
1 polymer ?
#
loop_
_entity_poly.entity_id
_entity_poly.type
_entity_poly.pdbx_seq_one_letter_code
_entity_poly.pdbx_strand_id
1 'polypeptide(L)'
;MTRGMWLAGAAVLMASGAQAGEPDELQCVEAGYTPEEIVEIDDLLSQIDVLSGGENAAMNALGMLVGTSAIDCAETYDWADGEFEAVLYYELGRWMETAIRRHGPLPQGDVVRVDTALAKGDRRSLWAALEEQVNLGIAGEDTELSPENAKAFEEFMLEVGFGIDDTTAEQIGAYLAAMAMQRISARDFAAM
;
A
#
# COMPACT_ATOMS: atom_id res chain seq x y z
N MET A 1 33.01 -52.08 -34.03
CA MET A 1 31.59 -51.84 -34.42
C MET A 1 30.86 -51.30 -33.19
N THR A 2 30.64 -49.98 -33.20
CA THR A 2 29.38 -49.26 -32.84
C THR A 2 28.28 -50.09 -32.16
N ARG A 3 27.65 -49.68 -31.05
CA ARG A 3 26.98 -48.39 -30.79
C ARG A 3 26.67 -48.24 -29.29
N GLY A 4 26.90 -47.05 -28.74
CA GLY A 4 26.41 -46.63 -27.42
C GLY A 4 24.95 -46.16 -27.47
N MET A 5 24.18 -46.50 -26.43
CA MET A 5 22.81 -46.00 -26.20
C MET A 5 22.88 -44.90 -25.15
N TRP A 6 22.76 -43.66 -25.61
CA TRP A 6 22.48 -42.49 -24.78
C TRP A 6 20.98 -42.47 -24.46
N LEU A 7 20.62 -42.64 -23.19
CA LEU A 7 19.28 -42.31 -22.71
C LEU A 7 19.26 -40.80 -22.45
N ALA A 8 18.76 -40.05 -23.43
CA ALA A 8 18.48 -38.63 -23.30
C ALA A 8 17.38 -38.42 -22.26
N GLY A 9 17.71 -37.65 -21.21
CA GLY A 9 16.74 -37.16 -20.25
C GLY A 9 15.84 -36.12 -20.90
N ALA A 10 14.54 -36.36 -20.85
CA ALA A 10 13.54 -35.30 -21.00
C ALA A 10 13.20 -34.82 -19.59
N ALA A 11 14.03 -33.93 -19.04
CA ALA A 11 13.58 -33.08 -17.96
C ALA A 11 12.59 -32.08 -18.58
N VAL A 12 11.30 -32.36 -18.44
CA VAL A 12 10.25 -31.37 -18.65
C VAL A 12 10.49 -30.31 -17.58
N LEU A 13 11.20 -29.24 -17.95
CA LEU A 13 11.15 -28.00 -17.21
C LEU A 13 9.69 -27.57 -17.28
N MET A 14 8.97 -27.78 -16.18
CA MET A 14 7.72 -27.09 -15.96
C MET A 14 8.09 -25.61 -16.01
N ALA A 15 7.82 -24.97 -17.14
CA ALA A 15 7.69 -23.53 -17.21
C ALA A 15 6.53 -23.20 -16.28
N SER A 16 6.84 -23.02 -15.00
CA SER A 16 6.05 -22.21 -14.10
C SER A 16 6.00 -20.86 -14.79
N GLY A 17 4.91 -20.60 -15.52
CA GLY A 17 4.54 -19.22 -15.81
C GLY A 17 4.58 -18.50 -14.47
N ALA A 18 5.21 -17.33 -14.44
CA ALA A 18 5.03 -16.41 -13.33
C ALA A 18 3.52 -16.34 -13.09
N GLN A 19 3.08 -16.87 -11.96
CA GLN A 19 1.71 -16.69 -11.53
C GLN A 19 1.77 -15.33 -10.87
N ALA A 20 1.16 -14.34 -11.51
CA ALA A 20 0.92 -13.07 -10.90
C ALA A 20 0.28 -13.26 -9.50
N GLY A 21 0.56 -12.34 -8.59
CA GLY A 21 0.19 -12.49 -7.18
C GLY A 21 1.31 -13.05 -6.28
N GLU A 22 2.51 -13.31 -6.80
CA GLU A 22 3.68 -13.54 -5.96
C GLU A 22 4.10 -12.24 -5.25
N PRO A 23 4.19 -12.18 -3.91
CA PRO A 23 4.55 -10.95 -3.19
C PRO A 23 5.89 -10.32 -3.60
N ASP A 24 6.80 -11.11 -4.16
CA ASP A 24 8.09 -10.63 -4.67
C ASP A 24 7.92 -9.78 -5.95
N GLU A 25 6.82 -9.90 -6.69
CA GLU A 25 6.54 -9.07 -7.86
C GLU A 25 6.18 -7.62 -7.47
N LEU A 26 5.66 -7.38 -6.26
CA LEU A 26 5.45 -6.02 -5.74
C LEU A 26 6.78 -5.25 -5.62
N GLN A 27 7.90 -5.96 -5.37
CA GLN A 27 9.23 -5.34 -5.29
C GLN A 27 9.70 -4.80 -6.65
N CYS A 28 9.12 -5.24 -7.77
CA CYS A 28 9.45 -4.70 -9.08
C CYS A 28 9.20 -3.18 -9.12
N VAL A 29 8.06 -2.73 -8.59
CA VAL A 29 7.70 -1.31 -8.59
C VAL A 29 8.60 -0.53 -7.65
N GLU A 30 8.86 -1.06 -6.45
CA GLU A 30 9.75 -0.42 -5.48
C GLU A 30 11.18 -0.25 -6.03
N ALA A 31 11.66 -1.19 -6.84
CA ALA A 31 12.98 -1.16 -7.47
C ALA A 31 13.01 -0.44 -8.82
N GLY A 32 11.85 -0.06 -9.37
CA GLY A 32 11.70 0.54 -10.69
C GLY A 32 12.15 2.00 -10.76
N TYR A 33 12.21 2.70 -9.62
CA TYR A 33 12.59 4.11 -9.57
C TYR A 33 14.09 4.34 -9.77
N THR A 34 14.40 5.30 -10.62
CA THR A 34 15.74 5.88 -10.73
C THR A 34 16.10 6.72 -9.50
N PRO A 35 17.39 6.94 -9.21
CA PRO A 35 17.81 7.84 -8.14
C PRO A 35 17.24 9.25 -8.27
N GLU A 36 17.10 9.77 -9.49
CA GLU A 36 16.49 11.07 -9.77
C GLU A 36 15.00 11.10 -9.42
N GLU A 37 14.25 10.05 -9.79
CA GLU A 37 12.82 9.93 -9.44
C GLU A 37 12.62 9.79 -7.93
N ILE A 38 13.50 9.09 -7.21
CA ILE A 38 13.41 9.01 -5.73
C ILE A 38 13.55 10.40 -5.10
N VAL A 39 14.45 11.25 -5.62
CA VAL A 39 14.60 12.63 -5.15
C VAL A 39 13.37 13.47 -5.50
N GLU A 40 12.83 13.31 -6.70
CA GLU A 40 11.59 13.97 -7.11
C GLU A 40 10.40 13.56 -6.24
N ILE A 41 10.22 12.25 -6.01
CA ILE A 41 9.21 11.72 -5.10
C ILE A 41 9.37 12.36 -3.73
N ASP A 42 10.57 12.40 -3.14
CA ASP A 42 10.76 13.00 -1.82
C ASP A 42 10.35 14.49 -1.75
N ASP A 43 10.65 15.25 -2.81
CA ASP A 43 10.20 16.65 -2.94
C ASP A 43 8.66 16.74 -3.01
N LEU A 44 8.02 15.87 -3.80
CA LEU A 44 6.56 15.78 -3.91
C LEU A 44 5.93 15.41 -2.56
N LEU A 45 6.48 14.44 -1.83
CA LEU A 45 5.95 14.01 -0.52
C LEU A 45 5.87 15.15 0.49
N SER A 46 6.82 16.09 0.45
CA SER A 46 6.82 17.27 1.35
C SER A 46 5.71 18.29 1.03
N GLN A 47 5.12 18.21 -0.17
CA GLN A 47 4.07 19.11 -0.66
C GLN A 47 2.67 18.51 -0.54
N ILE A 48 2.58 17.21 -0.23
CA ILE A 48 1.32 16.51 -0.09
C ILE A 48 0.71 16.83 1.29
N ASP A 49 -0.39 17.59 1.27
CA ASP A 49 -1.28 17.73 2.42
C ASP A 49 -2.41 16.70 2.29
N VAL A 50 -2.26 15.59 3.01
CA VAL A 50 -3.19 14.43 3.00
C VAL A 50 -4.58 14.80 3.52
N LEU A 51 -4.72 15.88 4.29
CA LEU A 51 -5.98 16.29 4.91
C LEU A 51 -6.71 17.36 4.09
N SER A 52 -6.01 18.01 3.15
CA SER A 52 -6.64 18.91 2.21
C SER A 52 -7.44 18.11 1.17
N GLY A 53 -8.76 17.96 1.37
CA GLY A 53 -9.65 17.18 0.49
C GLY A 53 -9.87 17.74 -0.93
N GLY A 54 -8.91 18.50 -1.47
CA GLY A 54 -8.94 19.08 -2.81
C GLY A 54 -7.96 18.43 -3.77
N GLU A 55 -7.97 18.87 -5.04
CA GLU A 55 -7.00 18.45 -6.03
C GLU A 55 -5.58 18.86 -5.59
N ASN A 56 -4.72 17.88 -5.36
CA ASN A 56 -3.33 18.09 -4.98
C ASN A 56 -2.41 17.77 -6.17
N ALA A 57 -1.78 18.79 -6.75
CA ALA A 57 -0.90 18.63 -7.89
C ALA A 57 0.30 17.72 -7.60
N ALA A 58 0.83 17.73 -6.37
CA ALA A 58 1.92 16.85 -5.98
C ALA A 58 1.47 15.40 -5.88
N MET A 59 0.25 15.14 -5.40
CA MET A 59 -0.36 13.80 -5.43
C MET A 59 -0.56 13.29 -6.87
N ASN A 60 -1.05 14.15 -7.77
CA ASN A 60 -1.22 13.77 -9.17
C ASN A 60 0.12 13.44 -9.83
N ALA A 61 1.17 14.22 -9.55
CA ALA A 61 2.52 13.94 -10.05
C ALA A 61 3.09 12.64 -9.47
N LEU A 62 2.90 12.38 -8.17
CA LEU A 62 3.28 11.12 -7.53
C LEU A 62 2.57 9.94 -8.20
N GLY A 63 1.26 10.05 -8.44
CA GLY A 63 0.47 9.02 -9.12
C GLY A 63 0.98 8.71 -10.54
N MET A 64 1.47 9.72 -11.28
CA MET A 64 2.08 9.50 -12.59
C MET A 64 3.40 8.72 -12.51
N LEU A 65 4.25 9.02 -11.52
CA LEU A 65 5.52 8.29 -11.30
C LEU A 65 5.25 6.84 -10.88
N VAL A 66 4.34 6.63 -9.92
CA VAL A 66 3.90 5.31 -9.49
C VAL A 66 3.29 4.52 -10.65
N GLY A 67 2.37 5.14 -11.41
CA GLY A 67 1.73 4.51 -12.56
C GLY A 67 2.71 4.10 -13.65
N THR A 68 3.74 4.93 -13.92
CA THR A 68 4.78 4.59 -14.90
C THR A 68 5.56 3.35 -14.47
N SER A 69 6.04 3.32 -13.22
CA SER A 69 6.76 2.14 -12.71
C SER A 69 5.88 0.90 -12.64
N ALA A 70 4.59 1.04 -12.30
CA ALA A 70 3.65 -0.06 -12.27
C ALA A 70 3.35 -0.62 -13.67
N ILE A 71 3.28 0.22 -14.71
CA ILE A 71 3.09 -0.22 -16.10
C ILE A 71 4.29 -1.06 -16.56
N ASP A 72 5.52 -0.61 -16.31
CA ASP A 72 6.72 -1.35 -16.71
C ASP A 72 6.77 -2.75 -16.07
N CYS A 73 6.35 -2.86 -14.81
CA CYS A 73 6.21 -4.14 -14.12
C CYS A 73 5.06 -4.98 -14.67
N ALA A 74 3.88 -4.38 -14.88
CA ALA A 74 2.73 -5.07 -15.46
C ALA A 74 3.05 -5.69 -16.82
N GLU A 75 3.78 -4.98 -17.70
CA GLU A 75 4.23 -5.51 -18.98
C GLU A 75 5.25 -6.65 -18.83
N THR A 76 6.10 -6.58 -17.81
CA THR A 76 7.12 -7.60 -17.53
C THR A 76 6.52 -8.90 -17.00
N TYR A 77 5.48 -8.80 -16.18
CA TYR A 77 4.83 -9.93 -15.50
C TYR A 77 3.49 -10.34 -16.12
N ASP A 78 3.04 -9.66 -17.18
CA ASP A 78 1.76 -9.89 -17.86
C ASP A 78 0.55 -9.74 -16.90
N TRP A 79 0.59 -8.73 -16.04
CA TRP A 79 -0.47 -8.48 -15.05
C TRP A 79 -1.80 -8.10 -15.72
N ALA A 80 -2.89 -8.62 -15.18
CA ALA A 80 -4.25 -8.19 -15.50
C ALA A 80 -4.57 -6.82 -14.89
N ASP A 81 -5.64 -6.17 -15.38
CA ASP A 81 -6.07 -4.84 -14.91
C ASP A 81 -6.23 -4.76 -13.38
N GLY A 82 -6.79 -5.80 -12.76
CA GLY A 82 -6.98 -5.86 -11.31
C GLY A 82 -5.66 -5.96 -10.53
N GLU A 83 -4.68 -6.69 -11.06
CA GLU A 83 -3.36 -6.85 -10.45
C GLU A 83 -2.61 -5.52 -10.53
N PHE A 84 -2.66 -4.86 -11.69
CA PHE A 84 -2.12 -3.52 -11.90
C PHE A 84 -2.74 -2.50 -10.93
N GLU A 85 -4.07 -2.48 -10.79
CA GLU A 85 -4.78 -1.58 -9.87
C GLU A 85 -4.38 -1.84 -8.41
N ALA A 86 -4.29 -3.11 -8.01
CA ALA A 86 -3.83 -3.48 -6.68
C ALA A 86 -2.41 -2.97 -6.42
N VAL A 87 -1.46 -3.18 -7.34
CA VAL A 87 -0.08 -2.70 -7.18
C VAL A 87 0.00 -1.18 -7.12
N LEU A 88 -0.78 -0.48 -7.95
CA LEU A 88 -0.83 0.99 -7.94
C LEU A 88 -1.23 1.51 -6.54
N TYR A 89 -2.28 0.96 -5.94
CA TYR A 89 -2.73 1.36 -4.61
C TYR A 89 -1.76 0.93 -3.50
N TYR A 90 -1.15 -0.25 -3.61
CA TYR A 90 -0.11 -0.68 -2.68
C TYR A 90 1.01 0.35 -2.62
N GLU A 91 1.51 0.75 -3.79
CA GLU A 91 2.66 1.64 -3.89
C GLU A 91 2.34 3.08 -3.51
N LEU A 92 1.14 3.58 -3.87
CA LEU A 92 0.66 4.86 -3.36
C LEU A 92 0.56 4.85 -1.84
N GLY A 93 -0.02 3.79 -1.25
CA GLY A 93 -0.08 3.63 0.21
C GLY A 93 1.29 3.67 0.88
N ARG A 94 2.30 3.04 0.27
CA ARG A 94 3.70 3.03 0.75
C ARG A 94 4.33 4.42 0.74
N TRP A 95 4.15 5.18 -0.35
CA TRP A 95 4.66 6.55 -0.44
C TRP A 95 3.90 7.51 0.49
N MET A 96 2.60 7.32 0.68
CA MET A 96 1.80 8.12 1.63
C MET A 96 2.20 7.87 3.08
N GLU A 97 2.46 6.61 3.45
CA GLU A 97 3.03 6.30 4.76
C GLU A 97 4.40 6.99 4.93
N THR A 98 5.24 6.95 3.90
CA THR A 98 6.55 7.62 3.89
C THR A 98 6.42 9.13 4.06
N ALA A 99 5.47 9.76 3.38
CA ALA A 99 5.18 11.19 3.50
C ALA A 99 4.81 11.55 4.94
N ILE A 100 3.88 10.80 5.55
CA ILE A 100 3.44 11.04 6.93
C ILE A 100 4.60 10.87 7.91
N ARG A 101 5.42 9.82 7.75
CA ARG A 101 6.56 9.55 8.65
C ARG A 101 7.65 10.61 8.58
N ARG A 102 7.89 11.21 7.40
CA ARG A 102 9.04 12.11 7.16
C ARG A 102 8.68 13.58 7.19
N HIS A 103 7.52 13.92 6.63
CA HIS A 103 7.09 15.29 6.37
C HIS A 103 5.74 15.63 7.01
N GLY A 104 5.02 14.61 7.49
CA GLY A 104 3.71 14.77 8.09
C GLY A 104 3.73 15.58 9.39
N PRO A 105 2.59 16.18 9.77
CA PRO A 105 2.45 16.94 11.01
C PRO A 105 2.43 16.07 12.27
N LEU A 106 2.24 14.74 12.12
CA LEU A 106 2.22 13.80 13.23
C LEU A 106 3.64 13.63 13.82
N PRO A 107 3.87 13.93 15.11
CA PRO A 107 5.19 13.78 15.71
C PRO A 107 5.73 12.35 15.59
N GLN A 108 7.04 12.19 15.34
CA GLN A 108 7.64 10.86 15.22
C GLN A 108 7.42 9.97 16.44
N GLY A 109 7.38 10.55 17.65
CA GLY A 109 7.05 9.81 18.88
C GLY A 109 5.63 9.24 18.88
N ASP A 110 4.68 9.93 18.23
CA ASP A 110 3.30 9.50 18.09
C ASP A 110 3.17 8.39 17.04
N VAL A 111 3.88 8.50 15.92
CA VAL A 111 4.01 7.40 14.93
C VAL A 111 4.53 6.12 15.60
N VAL A 112 5.62 6.20 16.36
CA VAL A 112 6.19 5.05 17.09
C VAL A 112 5.19 4.47 18.09
N ARG A 113 4.38 5.33 18.73
CA ARG A 113 3.36 4.90 19.68
C ARG A 113 2.22 4.14 18.97
N VAL A 114 1.76 4.61 17.81
CA VAL A 114 0.80 3.90 16.96
C VAL A 114 1.37 2.55 16.52
N ASP A 115 2.59 2.52 15.97
CA ASP A 115 3.26 1.28 15.52
C ASP A 115 3.37 0.25 16.66
N THR A 116 3.76 0.73 17.85
CA THR A 116 3.86 -0.11 19.05
C THR A 116 2.52 -0.68 19.49
N ALA A 117 1.42 0.07 19.33
CA ALA A 117 0.08 -0.40 19.65
C ALA A 117 -0.41 -1.41 18.60
N LEU A 118 -0.22 -1.14 17.31
CA LEU A 118 -0.57 -2.07 16.22
C LEU A 118 0.13 -3.43 16.36
N ALA A 119 1.38 -3.45 16.84
CA ALA A 119 2.15 -4.67 17.06
C ALA A 119 1.63 -5.54 18.23
N LYS A 120 0.63 -5.08 19.00
CA LYS A 120 0.09 -5.76 20.18
C LYS A 120 -1.35 -6.23 19.93
N GLY A 121 -1.68 -7.39 20.49
CA GLY A 121 -3.05 -7.90 20.56
C GLY A 121 -3.62 -8.37 19.21
N ASP A 122 -4.93 -8.63 19.20
CA ASP A 122 -5.69 -8.94 17.98
C ASP A 122 -6.22 -7.64 17.38
N ARG A 123 -5.77 -7.31 16.17
CA ARG A 123 -6.17 -6.10 15.43
C ARG A 123 -7.12 -6.39 14.27
N ARG A 124 -7.68 -7.61 14.17
CA ARG A 124 -8.54 -7.98 13.03
C ARG A 124 -9.72 -7.04 12.84
N SER A 125 -10.44 -6.68 13.92
CA SER A 125 -11.59 -5.78 13.82
C SER A 125 -11.17 -4.35 13.42
N LEU A 126 -10.06 -3.85 13.95
CA LEU A 126 -9.52 -2.54 13.56
C LEU A 126 -9.15 -2.52 12.07
N TRP A 127 -8.42 -3.54 11.62
CA TRP A 127 -8.03 -3.62 10.21
C TRP A 127 -9.25 -3.78 9.31
N ALA A 128 -10.21 -4.64 9.64
CA ALA A 128 -11.45 -4.75 8.85
C ALA A 128 -12.16 -3.40 8.70
N ALA A 129 -12.25 -2.62 9.78
CA ALA A 129 -12.87 -1.29 9.76
C ALA A 129 -12.10 -0.29 8.87
N LEU A 130 -10.78 -0.23 9.00
CA LEU A 130 -9.93 0.66 8.19
C LEU A 130 -9.93 0.27 6.71
N GLU A 131 -9.85 -1.01 6.41
CA GLU A 131 -9.82 -1.55 5.05
C GLU A 131 -11.17 -1.32 4.34
N GLU A 132 -12.29 -1.44 5.05
CA GLU A 132 -13.62 -1.05 4.52
C GLU A 132 -13.68 0.45 4.20
N GLN A 133 -13.18 1.31 5.09
CA GLN A 133 -13.16 2.76 4.86
C GLN A 133 -12.30 3.14 3.65
N VAL A 134 -11.13 2.52 3.49
CA VAL A 134 -10.26 2.77 2.33
C VAL A 134 -10.94 2.32 1.04
N ASN A 135 -11.61 1.17 1.02
CA ASN A 135 -12.34 0.68 -0.14
C ASN A 135 -13.49 1.63 -0.55
N LEU A 136 -14.25 2.15 0.42
CA LEU A 136 -15.28 3.16 0.16
C LEU A 136 -14.67 4.43 -0.46
N GLY A 137 -13.54 4.88 0.08
CA GLY A 137 -12.80 6.03 -0.45
C GLY A 137 -12.30 5.82 -1.88
N ILE A 138 -11.74 4.64 -2.19
CA ILE A 138 -11.29 4.25 -3.52
C ILE A 138 -12.47 4.21 -4.51
N ALA A 139 -13.61 3.67 -4.08
CA ALA A 139 -14.83 3.62 -4.88
C ALA A 139 -15.49 5.00 -5.10
N GLY A 140 -15.01 6.05 -4.41
CA GLY A 140 -15.60 7.38 -4.43
C GLY A 140 -16.96 7.44 -3.73
N GLU A 141 -17.22 6.50 -2.81
CA GLU A 141 -18.45 6.44 -2.04
C GLU A 141 -18.36 7.36 -0.82
N ASP A 142 -19.32 8.27 -0.68
CA ASP A 142 -19.46 9.18 0.48
C ASP A 142 -20.37 8.54 1.55
N THR A 143 -20.11 7.27 1.86
CA THR A 143 -20.91 6.50 2.81
C THR A 143 -20.41 6.76 4.23
N GLU A 144 -21.33 7.08 5.14
CA GLU A 144 -21.02 7.24 6.57
C GLU A 144 -20.45 5.93 7.13
N LEU A 145 -19.37 6.02 7.90
CA LEU A 145 -18.77 4.87 8.56
C LEU A 145 -19.81 4.14 9.42
N SER A 146 -19.79 2.81 9.35
CA SER A 146 -20.63 2.02 10.25
C SER A 146 -20.28 2.35 11.71
N PRO A 147 -21.28 2.41 12.62
CA PRO A 147 -21.01 2.68 14.04
C PRO A 147 -20.05 1.67 14.68
N GLU A 148 -20.01 0.44 14.17
CA GLU A 148 -19.10 -0.62 14.63
C GLU A 148 -17.64 -0.31 14.24
N ASN A 149 -17.42 0.19 13.01
CA ASN A 149 -16.10 0.58 12.52
C ASN A 149 -15.58 1.83 13.24
N ALA A 150 -16.44 2.84 13.42
CA ALA A 150 -16.11 4.05 14.16
C ALA A 150 -15.67 3.72 15.60
N LYS A 151 -16.38 2.77 16.24
CA LYS A 151 -16.03 2.29 17.58
C LYS A 151 -14.67 1.58 17.62
N ALA A 152 -14.34 0.76 16.63
CA ALA A 152 -13.04 0.07 16.59
C ALA A 152 -11.86 1.06 16.52
N PHE A 153 -12.02 2.13 15.73
CA PHE A 153 -11.05 3.22 15.67
C PHE A 153 -10.97 4.01 16.99
N GLU A 154 -12.11 4.37 17.58
CA GLU A 154 -12.17 5.08 18.87
C GLU A 154 -11.49 4.28 19.99
N GLU A 155 -11.76 2.97 20.10
CA GLU A 155 -11.14 2.09 21.09
C GLU A 155 -9.61 2.03 20.91
N PHE A 156 -9.14 1.98 19.66
CA PHE A 156 -7.70 2.02 19.36
C PHE A 156 -7.07 3.35 19.78
N MET A 157 -7.69 4.48 19.43
CA MET A 157 -7.21 5.81 19.79
C MET A 157 -7.09 6.00 21.31
N LEU A 158 -8.09 5.53 22.05
CA LEU A 158 -8.09 5.52 23.52
C LEU A 158 -6.97 4.63 24.10
N GLU A 159 -6.75 3.45 23.53
CA GLU A 159 -5.67 2.54 23.95
C GLU A 159 -4.28 3.16 23.77
N VAL A 160 -4.06 3.83 22.63
CA VAL A 160 -2.79 4.46 22.30
C VAL A 160 -2.57 5.73 23.14
N GLY A 161 -3.61 6.21 23.83
CA GLY A 161 -3.56 7.37 24.72
C GLY A 161 -3.65 8.70 23.98
N PHE A 162 -4.17 8.69 22.76
CA PHE A 162 -4.52 9.91 22.05
C PHE A 162 -5.88 10.42 22.57
N GLY A 163 -5.96 11.73 22.80
CA GLY A 163 -7.24 12.37 23.11
C GLY A 163 -8.13 12.46 21.87
N ILE A 164 -9.35 12.94 22.08
CA ILE A 164 -10.31 13.30 21.02
C ILE A 164 -9.95 14.63 20.33
N ASP A 165 -8.66 14.94 20.21
CA ASP A 165 -8.24 16.08 19.41
C ASP A 165 -8.43 15.74 17.93
N ASP A 166 -9.39 16.42 17.29
CA ASP A 166 -9.80 16.10 15.91
C ASP A 166 -8.62 16.11 14.94
N THR A 167 -7.68 17.04 15.10
CA THR A 167 -6.51 17.16 14.22
C THR A 167 -5.57 15.96 14.35
N THR A 168 -5.25 15.56 15.58
CA THR A 168 -4.39 14.40 15.83
C THR A 168 -5.07 13.10 15.38
N ALA A 169 -6.38 12.97 15.61
CA ALA A 169 -7.16 11.82 15.18
C ALA A 169 -7.21 11.69 13.65
N GLU A 170 -7.41 12.78 12.93
CA GLU A 170 -7.37 12.81 11.46
C GLU A 170 -5.99 12.39 10.92
N GLN A 171 -4.90 12.88 11.52
CA GLN A 171 -3.53 12.53 11.11
C GLN A 171 -3.23 11.04 11.32
N ILE A 172 -3.67 10.48 12.46
CA ILE A 172 -3.52 9.04 12.73
C ILE A 172 -4.43 8.23 11.81
N GLY A 173 -5.64 8.71 11.53
CA GLY A 173 -6.55 8.12 10.55
C GLY A 173 -5.90 8.03 9.16
N ALA A 174 -5.32 9.12 8.67
CA ALA A 174 -4.59 9.16 7.40
C ALA A 174 -3.40 8.19 7.39
N TYR A 175 -2.66 8.11 8.49
CA TYR A 175 -1.56 7.17 8.64
C TYR A 175 -2.00 5.71 8.57
N LEU A 176 -3.06 5.37 9.31
CA LEU A 176 -3.66 4.04 9.32
C LEU A 176 -4.30 3.69 7.98
N ALA A 177 -4.90 4.66 7.29
CA ALA A 177 -5.46 4.47 5.95
C ALA A 177 -4.38 4.14 4.92
N ALA A 178 -3.22 4.81 4.95
CA ALA A 178 -2.08 4.49 4.08
C ALA A 178 -1.58 3.06 4.31
N MET A 179 -1.51 2.61 5.58
CA MET A 179 -1.16 1.22 5.91
C MET A 179 -2.25 0.23 5.49
N ALA A 180 -3.52 0.57 5.68
CA ALA A 180 -4.64 -0.28 5.28
C ALA A 180 -4.71 -0.45 3.76
N MET A 181 -4.44 0.61 3.00
CA MET A 181 -4.31 0.57 1.54
C MET A 181 -3.25 -0.44 1.09
N GLN A 182 -2.05 -0.42 1.68
CA GLN A 182 -1.03 -1.43 1.40
C GLN A 182 -1.52 -2.85 1.70
N ARG A 183 -2.21 -3.04 2.83
CA ARG A 183 -2.68 -4.37 3.26
C ARG A 183 -3.75 -4.95 2.36
N ILE A 184 -4.77 -4.16 1.98
CA ILE A 184 -5.82 -4.62 1.07
C ILE A 184 -5.22 -4.92 -0.30
N SER A 185 -4.40 -4.01 -0.82
CA SER A 185 -3.82 -4.13 -2.14
C SER A 185 -2.90 -5.34 -2.27
N ALA A 186 -2.04 -5.59 -1.28
CA ALA A 186 -1.19 -6.78 -1.28
C ALA A 186 -2.00 -8.08 -1.22
N ARG A 187 -3.10 -8.10 -0.47
CA ARG A 187 -4.01 -9.25 -0.42
C ARG A 187 -4.73 -9.46 -1.74
N ASP A 188 -5.24 -8.38 -2.32
CA ASP A 188 -6.03 -8.43 -3.55
C ASP A 188 -5.15 -8.85 -4.73
N PHE A 189 -3.91 -8.34 -4.80
CA PHE A 189 -2.89 -8.80 -5.74
C PHE A 189 -2.61 -10.30 -5.60
N ALA A 190 -2.45 -10.81 -4.38
CA ALA A 190 -2.18 -12.23 -4.14
C ALA A 190 -3.40 -13.17 -4.31
N ALA A 191 -4.60 -12.63 -4.51
CA ALA A 191 -5.84 -13.38 -4.63
C ALA A 191 -6.32 -13.55 -6.09
N MET A 192 -5.67 -12.87 -7.04
CA MET A 192 -5.94 -12.96 -8.48
C MET A 192 -5.24 -14.19 -9.09
#